data_AF-A0A7Z0TND9-F1
#
_entry.id   AF-A0A7Z0TND9-F1
#
_cell.length_a   1.000
_cell.length_b   1.000
_cell.length_c   1.000
_cell.angle_alpha   90.00
_cell.angle_beta   90.00
_cell.angle_gamma   90.00
#
_symmetry.space_group_name_H-M   'P 1'
#
loop_
_entity.id
_entity.type
_entity.pdbx_description
1 polymer ?
#
loop_
_entity_poly.entity_id
_entity_poly.type
_entity_poly.pdbx_seq_one_letter_code
_entity_poly.pdbx_strand_id
1 'polypeptide(L)'
;MKLATIKRLGIGGFGVVDLVENEHGKRFARKSFNAPAIMEPRLADNVRRRFAREARMQSGIKHRNIVPVLHVELDSDPPFYLMPTAICSLQDDLQSDKTLGGQWLEAIADIVAALDELHGMQIYHRDLKPQNVLRYETEDGRPYYAVSDFGLIAMNESRVSELTTTGMGRNTDYYTAPEITSDLKQASAQSDIYSLGCILHEIVGNGTRVPCAEIKDNGDFAAILRNCTRTDPSRRFRSVRSVLDALTAIEADLPPIIGVKSTQFGDQLESGEPLELPAWRALIETVEDDQDTPNAHAILSRLRLDQIIDLCSKSAECADRLGLVYAQWAYRSNFPFERCDGIANILEVFIKACSFDTKSDALMAMLELGTSHNRWYVERKFFDQCGPSMDEQLARRLAVEFRAAGDETCRSIRHLEGSISVSRSGFHPVLQQTLRDTCE
;
A
#
# COMPACT_ATOMS: atom_id res chain seq x y z
N MET A 1 -36.08 -20.91 -4.40
CA MET A 1 -35.51 -20.47 -5.70
C MET A 1 -35.01 -21.71 -6.44
N LYS A 2 -35.37 -21.94 -7.71
CA LYS A 2 -34.75 -23.03 -8.49
C LYS A 2 -33.38 -22.58 -9.01
N LEU A 3 -32.40 -23.46 -8.90
CA LEU A 3 -31.01 -23.23 -9.27
C LEU A 3 -30.53 -24.35 -10.17
N ALA A 4 -30.02 -24.00 -11.35
CA ALA A 4 -29.34 -24.94 -12.25
C ALA A 4 -27.83 -24.83 -12.04
N THR A 5 -27.14 -25.97 -11.85
CA THR A 5 -25.68 -26.01 -11.76
C THR A 5 -25.07 -25.86 -13.16
N ILE A 6 -24.22 -24.86 -13.34
CA ILE A 6 -23.54 -24.56 -14.61
C ILE A 6 -22.16 -25.24 -14.67
N LYS A 7 -21.31 -24.97 -13.67
CA LYS A 7 -19.97 -25.57 -13.56
C LYS A 7 -19.47 -25.62 -12.13
N ARG A 8 -18.59 -26.57 -11.83
CA ARG A 8 -17.84 -26.61 -10.57
C ARG A 8 -16.79 -25.50 -10.57
N LEU A 9 -16.74 -24.70 -9.50
CA LEU A 9 -15.73 -23.66 -9.30
C LEU A 9 -14.60 -24.13 -8.40
N GLY A 10 -14.91 -24.91 -7.35
CA GLY A 10 -13.90 -25.39 -6.41
C GLY A 10 -14.41 -26.47 -5.46
N ILE A 11 -13.46 -27.17 -4.84
CA ILE A 11 -13.71 -28.16 -3.79
C ILE A 11 -12.82 -27.80 -2.60
N GLY A 12 -13.44 -27.46 -1.47
CA GLY A 12 -12.77 -27.27 -0.19
C GLY A 12 -12.89 -28.51 0.70
N GLY A 13 -12.40 -28.43 1.94
CA GLY A 13 -12.35 -29.59 2.86
C GLY A 13 -13.71 -30.27 3.09
N PHE A 14 -14.77 -29.49 3.32
CA PHE A 14 -16.13 -30.00 3.55
C PHE A 14 -17.20 -29.25 2.75
N GLY A 15 -16.78 -28.55 1.70
CA GLY A 15 -17.61 -27.66 0.92
C GLY A 15 -17.31 -27.79 -0.56
N VAL A 16 -18.35 -27.66 -1.37
CA VAL A 16 -18.28 -27.61 -2.82
C VAL A 16 -18.82 -26.28 -3.29
N VAL A 17 -18.08 -25.59 -4.14
CA VAL A 17 -18.50 -24.32 -4.72
C VAL A 17 -18.84 -24.54 -6.19
N ASP A 18 -20.10 -24.31 -6.55
CA ASP A 18 -20.60 -24.39 -7.92
C ASP A 18 -21.06 -23.01 -8.42
N LEU A 19 -20.85 -22.73 -9.70
CA LEU A 19 -21.56 -21.68 -10.40
C LEU A 19 -22.98 -22.17 -10.68
N VAL A 20 -23.97 -21.45 -10.18
CA VAL A 20 -25.38 -21.76 -10.40
C VAL A 20 -26.10 -20.59 -11.03
N GLU A 21 -27.19 -20.86 -11.74
CA GLU A 21 -28.02 -19.86 -12.39
C GLU A 21 -29.47 -20.05 -11.94
N ASN A 22 -30.17 -18.95 -11.65
CA ASN A 22 -31.60 -18.99 -11.32
C ASN A 22 -32.49 -18.92 -12.57
N GLU A 23 -33.80 -19.03 -12.38
CA GLU A 23 -34.80 -18.99 -13.47
C GLU A 23 -34.80 -17.67 -14.27
N HIS A 24 -34.14 -16.61 -13.77
CA HIS A 24 -34.02 -15.30 -14.41
C HIS A 24 -32.65 -15.09 -15.08
N GLY A 25 -31.82 -16.13 -15.19
CA GLY A 25 -30.47 -16.01 -15.78
C GLY A 25 -29.43 -15.35 -14.88
N LYS A 26 -29.76 -15.05 -13.61
CA LYS A 26 -28.81 -14.47 -12.66
C LYS A 26 -27.93 -15.57 -12.07
N ARG A 27 -26.61 -15.33 -12.09
CA ARG A 27 -25.59 -16.28 -11.62
C ARG A 27 -25.16 -16.02 -10.18
N PHE A 28 -24.84 -17.10 -9.48
CA PHE A 28 -24.38 -17.10 -8.09
C PHE A 28 -23.28 -18.13 -7.89
N ALA A 29 -22.41 -17.90 -6.91
CA ALA A 29 -21.58 -18.95 -6.35
C ALA A 29 -22.37 -19.66 -5.24
N ARG A 30 -22.63 -20.96 -5.39
CA ARG A 30 -23.29 -21.79 -4.38
C ARG A 30 -22.25 -22.63 -3.66
N LYS A 31 -22.05 -22.37 -2.36
CA LYS A 31 -21.26 -23.24 -1.50
C LYS A 31 -22.21 -24.22 -0.81
N SER A 32 -22.03 -25.50 -1.09
CA SER A 32 -22.84 -26.61 -0.54
C SER A 32 -21.99 -27.46 0.38
N PHE A 33 -22.58 -27.95 1.45
CA PHE A 33 -21.92 -28.93 2.33
C PHE A 33 -21.62 -30.21 1.56
N ASN A 34 -20.41 -30.74 1.71
CA ASN A 34 -19.98 -31.99 1.10
C ASN A 34 -19.09 -32.77 2.06
N ALA A 35 -19.67 -33.75 2.75
CA ALA A 35 -18.92 -34.67 3.61
C ALA A 35 -18.49 -35.92 2.83
N PRO A 36 -17.25 -36.43 3.03
CA PRO A 36 -16.85 -37.72 2.46
C PRO A 36 -17.77 -38.84 2.93
N ALA A 37 -18.12 -39.78 2.04
CA ALA A 37 -19.00 -40.90 2.34
C ALA A 37 -18.48 -41.84 3.47
N ILE A 38 -17.18 -41.76 3.77
CA ILE A 38 -16.48 -42.59 4.77
C ILE A 38 -16.47 -41.92 6.16
N MET A 39 -17.00 -40.70 6.29
CA MET A 39 -17.01 -39.95 7.56
C MET A 39 -18.02 -40.55 8.56
N GLU A 40 -17.62 -40.66 9.84
CA GLU A 40 -18.50 -41.11 10.91
C GLU A 40 -19.75 -40.21 11.01
N PRO A 41 -20.97 -40.76 11.14
CA PRO A 41 -22.21 -39.96 11.17
C PRO A 41 -22.24 -38.84 12.22
N ARG A 42 -21.65 -39.07 13.40
CA ARG A 42 -21.55 -38.04 14.46
C ARG A 42 -20.64 -36.89 14.07
N LEU A 43 -19.53 -37.20 13.39
CA LEU A 43 -18.61 -36.20 12.87
C LEU A 43 -19.27 -35.40 11.75
N ALA A 44 -20.00 -36.07 10.84
CA ALA A 44 -20.74 -35.43 9.77
C ALA A 44 -21.81 -34.44 10.28
N ASP A 45 -22.56 -34.79 11.34
CA ASP A 45 -23.53 -33.88 11.97
C ASP A 45 -22.84 -32.65 12.60
N ASN A 46 -21.69 -32.86 13.26
CA ASN A 46 -20.93 -31.76 13.84
C ASN A 46 -20.43 -30.78 12.76
N VAL A 47 -19.85 -31.29 11.66
CA VAL A 47 -19.39 -30.43 10.56
C VAL A 47 -20.57 -29.74 9.86
N ARG A 48 -21.72 -30.40 9.71
CA ARG A 48 -22.95 -29.79 9.17
C ARG A 48 -23.45 -28.62 10.04
N ARG A 49 -23.47 -28.79 11.37
CA ARG A 49 -23.81 -27.70 12.30
C ARG A 49 -22.82 -26.54 12.22
N ARG A 50 -21.52 -26.82 12.04
CA ARG A 50 -20.49 -25.79 11.85
C ARG A 50 -20.69 -25.02 10.55
N PHE A 51 -21.00 -25.70 9.46
CA PHE A 51 -21.34 -25.08 8.18
C PHE A 51 -22.55 -24.12 8.30
N ALA A 52 -23.61 -24.58 8.96
CA ALA A 52 -24.79 -23.74 9.24
C ALA A 52 -24.45 -22.51 10.09
N ARG A 53 -23.57 -22.68 11.09
CA ARG A 53 -23.12 -21.59 11.96
C ARG A 53 -22.27 -20.56 11.20
N GLU A 54 -21.38 -21.01 10.32
CA GLU A 54 -20.57 -20.15 9.44
C GLU A 54 -21.46 -19.29 8.54
N ALA A 55 -22.40 -19.93 7.83
CA ALA A 55 -23.33 -19.24 6.94
C ALA A 55 -24.14 -18.14 7.67
N ARG A 56 -24.59 -18.43 8.90
CA ARG A 56 -25.34 -17.47 9.75
C ARG A 56 -24.50 -16.34 10.31
N MET A 57 -23.24 -16.59 10.66
CA MET A 57 -22.35 -15.51 11.12
C MET A 57 -21.97 -14.59 9.96
N GLN A 58 -21.60 -15.17 8.83
CA GLN A 58 -21.21 -14.40 7.65
C GLN A 58 -22.38 -13.58 7.10
N SER A 59 -23.62 -14.08 7.16
CA SER A 59 -24.80 -13.30 6.74
C SER A 59 -25.09 -12.08 7.63
N GLY A 60 -24.56 -12.05 8.85
CA GLY A 60 -24.67 -10.92 9.76
C GLY A 60 -23.68 -9.79 9.51
N ILE A 61 -22.63 -10.04 8.72
CA ILE A 61 -21.52 -9.10 8.51
C ILE A 61 -21.75 -8.32 7.22
N LYS A 62 -21.69 -6.99 7.30
CA LYS A 62 -21.86 -6.08 6.16
C LYS A 62 -20.61 -5.23 5.98
N HIS A 63 -19.70 -5.70 5.15
CA HIS A 63 -18.47 -5.00 4.83
C HIS A 63 -18.07 -5.27 3.38
N ARG A 64 -17.60 -4.25 2.64
CA ARG A 64 -17.29 -4.40 1.20
C ARG A 64 -16.23 -5.46 0.92
N ASN A 65 -15.24 -5.57 1.82
CA ASN A 65 -14.14 -6.53 1.69
C ASN A 65 -14.41 -7.87 2.38
N ILE A 66 -15.65 -8.17 2.77
CA ILE A 66 -16.05 -9.49 3.29
C ILE A 66 -17.14 -10.02 2.35
N VAL A 67 -16.94 -11.22 1.80
CA VAL A 67 -17.88 -11.77 0.82
C VAL A 67 -19.26 -11.93 1.48
N PRO A 68 -20.32 -11.29 0.94
CA PRO A 68 -21.62 -11.34 1.57
C PRO A 68 -22.32 -12.66 1.27
N VAL A 69 -23.09 -13.14 2.23
CA VAL A 69 -24.04 -14.23 2.01
C VAL A 69 -25.37 -13.63 1.57
N LEU A 70 -25.78 -13.94 0.33
CA LEU A 70 -27.00 -13.42 -0.27
C LEU A 70 -28.24 -14.23 0.11
N HIS A 71 -28.06 -15.53 0.33
CA HIS A 71 -29.14 -16.46 0.65
C HIS A 71 -28.58 -17.67 1.37
N VAL A 72 -29.36 -18.22 2.30
CA VAL A 72 -29.00 -19.36 3.14
C VAL A 72 -30.13 -20.37 3.08
N GLU A 73 -29.81 -21.62 2.77
CA GLU A 73 -30.74 -22.74 2.72
C GLU A 73 -30.11 -23.92 3.48
N LEU A 74 -30.41 -24.01 4.78
CA LEU A 74 -29.78 -24.98 5.67
C LEU A 74 -30.62 -26.23 5.90
N ASP A 75 -31.88 -26.20 5.47
CA ASP A 75 -32.82 -27.32 5.62
C ASP A 75 -32.81 -28.24 4.38
N SER A 76 -32.13 -27.83 3.29
CA SER A 76 -31.91 -28.69 2.13
C SER A 76 -30.86 -29.77 2.39
N ASP A 77 -30.86 -30.82 1.57
CA ASP A 77 -29.80 -31.82 1.54
C ASP A 77 -29.16 -31.89 0.14
N PRO A 78 -27.90 -31.44 -0.04
CA PRO A 78 -27.06 -30.82 0.99
C PRO A 78 -27.48 -29.37 1.33
N PRO A 79 -27.18 -28.86 2.54
CA PRO A 79 -27.39 -27.46 2.90
C PRO A 79 -26.42 -26.59 2.11
N PHE A 80 -26.85 -25.39 1.75
CA PHE A 80 -26.05 -24.47 0.96
C PHE A 80 -26.31 -23.00 1.32
N TYR A 81 -25.42 -22.14 0.83
CA TYR A 81 -25.65 -20.71 0.79
C TYR A 81 -25.11 -20.13 -0.53
N LEU A 82 -25.61 -18.95 -0.89
CA LEU A 82 -25.28 -18.24 -2.12
C LEU A 82 -24.47 -16.99 -1.84
N MET A 83 -23.50 -16.74 -2.71
CA MET A 83 -22.64 -15.57 -2.70
C MET A 83 -22.58 -14.95 -4.10
N PRO A 84 -22.15 -13.68 -4.22
CA PRO A 84 -21.82 -13.11 -5.52
C PRO A 84 -20.74 -13.92 -6.23
N THR A 85 -20.83 -14.02 -7.55
CA THR A 85 -19.79 -14.64 -8.37
C THR A 85 -18.56 -13.74 -8.43
N ALA A 86 -17.42 -14.23 -7.95
CA ALA A 86 -16.14 -13.56 -8.13
C ALA A 86 -15.62 -13.71 -9.56
N ILE A 87 -14.73 -12.80 -9.96
CA ILE A 87 -14.01 -12.87 -11.24
C ILE A 87 -12.98 -14.01 -11.17
N CYS A 88 -12.18 -14.00 -10.11
CA CYS A 88 -11.14 -14.99 -9.82
C CYS A 88 -10.74 -14.91 -8.33
N SER A 89 -9.85 -15.79 -7.89
CA SER A 89 -9.18 -15.69 -6.59
C SER A 89 -7.88 -14.87 -6.69
N LEU A 90 -7.41 -14.34 -5.57
CA LEU A 90 -6.08 -13.71 -5.49
C LEU A 90 -4.98 -14.71 -5.89
N GLN A 91 -5.17 -16.02 -5.62
CA GLN A 91 -4.22 -17.03 -6.10
C GLN A 91 -4.08 -17.03 -7.62
N ASP A 92 -5.18 -16.88 -8.35
CA ASP A 92 -5.18 -16.86 -9.82
C ASP A 92 -4.51 -15.57 -10.32
N ASP A 93 -4.79 -14.44 -9.69
CA ASP A 93 -4.16 -13.17 -10.03
C ASP A 93 -2.64 -13.21 -9.75
N LEU A 94 -2.20 -13.73 -8.61
CA LEU A 94 -0.78 -13.87 -8.28
C LEU A 94 -0.04 -14.86 -9.19
N GLN A 95 -0.73 -15.85 -9.75
CA GLN A 95 -0.17 -16.75 -10.75
C GLN A 95 0.00 -16.06 -12.12
N SER A 96 -0.90 -15.13 -12.45
CA SER A 96 -0.85 -14.36 -13.69
C SER A 96 0.16 -13.21 -13.61
N ASP A 97 0.09 -12.41 -12.54
CA ASP A 97 0.93 -11.25 -12.30
C ASP A 97 1.04 -10.98 -10.79
N LYS A 98 2.22 -11.22 -10.24
CA LYS A 98 2.52 -10.98 -8.83
C LYS A 98 2.45 -9.51 -8.43
N THR A 99 2.61 -8.58 -9.37
CA THR A 99 2.53 -7.14 -9.11
C THR A 99 1.08 -6.64 -9.05
N LEU A 100 0.11 -7.49 -9.41
CA LEU A 100 -1.31 -7.15 -9.48
C LEU A 100 -1.58 -5.88 -10.31
N GLY A 101 -0.85 -5.70 -11.42
CA GLY A 101 -0.90 -4.49 -12.24
C GLY A 101 -0.41 -3.23 -11.52
N GLY A 102 0.48 -3.38 -10.54
CA GLY A 102 0.99 -2.30 -9.69
C GLY A 102 0.09 -1.93 -8.52
N GLN A 103 -1.09 -2.54 -8.38
CA GLN A 103 -2.10 -2.20 -7.36
C GLN A 103 -2.12 -3.20 -6.18
N TRP A 104 -0.94 -3.73 -5.83
CA TRP A 104 -0.85 -4.74 -4.79
C TRP A 104 -1.08 -4.17 -3.39
N LEU A 105 -0.77 -2.89 -3.14
CA LEU A 105 -1.08 -2.28 -1.85
C LEU A 105 -2.58 -2.11 -1.67
N GLU A 106 -3.33 -1.70 -2.70
CA GLU A 106 -4.80 -1.62 -2.61
C GLU A 106 -5.42 -2.98 -2.30
N ALA A 107 -4.90 -4.06 -2.90
CA ALA A 107 -5.33 -5.43 -2.60
C ALA A 107 -5.06 -5.81 -1.15
N ILE A 108 -3.89 -5.46 -0.60
CA ILE A 108 -3.55 -5.69 0.80
C ILE A 108 -4.40 -4.82 1.73
N ALA A 109 -4.67 -3.57 1.36
CA ALA A 109 -5.53 -2.66 2.11
C ALA A 109 -6.96 -3.20 2.22
N ASP A 110 -7.48 -3.79 1.14
CA ASP A 110 -8.78 -4.47 1.12
C ASP A 110 -8.81 -5.68 2.07
N ILE A 111 -7.76 -6.52 2.06
CA ILE A 111 -7.64 -7.66 2.99
C ILE A 111 -7.54 -7.17 4.43
N VAL A 112 -6.73 -6.14 4.70
CA VAL A 112 -6.58 -5.55 6.03
C VAL A 112 -7.91 -4.98 6.53
N ALA A 113 -8.67 -4.27 5.68
CA ALA A 113 -9.98 -3.74 6.04
C ALA A 113 -10.97 -4.87 6.43
N ALA A 114 -10.95 -5.99 5.71
CA ALA A 114 -11.73 -7.16 6.07
C ALA A 114 -11.33 -7.77 7.43
N LEU A 115 -10.02 -7.93 7.65
CA LEU A 115 -9.51 -8.51 8.90
C LEU A 115 -9.74 -7.60 10.10
N ASP A 116 -9.60 -6.28 9.93
CA ASP A 116 -9.81 -5.29 10.99
C ASP A 116 -11.26 -5.32 11.48
N GLU A 117 -12.22 -5.39 10.54
CA GLU A 117 -13.65 -5.56 10.84
C GLU A 117 -13.92 -6.87 11.59
N LEU A 118 -13.35 -8.00 11.13
CA LEU A 118 -13.48 -9.30 11.80
C LEU A 118 -12.88 -9.26 13.22
N HIS A 119 -11.67 -8.70 13.38
CA HIS A 119 -10.95 -8.61 14.64
C HIS A 119 -11.69 -7.71 15.65
N GLY A 120 -12.32 -6.63 15.17
CA GLY A 120 -13.20 -5.77 15.99
C GLY A 120 -14.40 -6.52 16.57
N MET A 121 -14.86 -7.57 15.90
CA MET A 121 -15.91 -8.50 16.37
C MET A 121 -15.36 -9.73 17.12
N GLN A 122 -14.06 -9.80 17.40
CA GLN A 122 -13.36 -10.96 17.96
C GLN A 122 -13.52 -12.24 17.11
N ILE A 123 -13.71 -12.07 15.81
CA ILE A 123 -13.70 -13.14 14.81
C ILE A 123 -12.31 -13.16 14.17
N TYR A 124 -11.72 -14.35 14.11
CA TYR A 124 -10.40 -14.56 13.50
C TYR A 124 -10.55 -15.47 12.27
N HIS A 125 -9.77 -15.21 11.22
CA HIS A 125 -9.88 -15.89 9.94
C HIS A 125 -9.36 -17.33 10.00
N ARG A 126 -8.18 -17.54 10.59
CA ARG A 126 -7.52 -18.85 10.85
C ARG A 126 -7.02 -19.65 9.66
N ASP A 127 -7.60 -19.44 8.48
CA ASP A 127 -7.20 -20.10 7.23
C ASP A 127 -7.02 -19.05 6.10
N LEU A 128 -6.35 -17.95 6.41
CA LEU A 128 -6.16 -16.86 5.44
C LEU A 128 -5.09 -17.26 4.43
N LYS A 129 -5.45 -17.28 3.14
CA LYS A 129 -4.59 -17.65 2.02
C LYS A 129 -5.13 -17.05 0.71
N PRO A 130 -4.33 -16.97 -0.37
CA PRO A 130 -4.76 -16.36 -1.63
C PRO A 130 -6.02 -16.98 -2.25
N GLN A 131 -6.27 -18.28 -2.03
CA GLN A 131 -7.48 -18.94 -2.53
C GLN A 131 -8.77 -18.45 -1.86
N ASN A 132 -8.66 -17.92 -0.64
CA ASN A 132 -9.78 -17.44 0.17
C ASN A 132 -10.01 -15.93 0.01
N VAL A 133 -9.23 -15.24 -0.82
CA VAL A 133 -9.41 -13.83 -1.17
C VAL A 133 -9.90 -13.76 -2.60
N LEU A 134 -11.04 -13.12 -2.85
CA LEU A 134 -11.74 -13.14 -4.13
C LEU A 134 -11.79 -11.74 -4.75
N ARG A 135 -11.54 -11.63 -6.06
CA ARG A 135 -11.59 -10.38 -6.81
C ARG A 135 -12.99 -10.12 -7.36
N TYR A 136 -13.44 -8.89 -7.17
CA TYR A 136 -14.68 -8.33 -7.67
C TYR A 136 -14.39 -6.99 -8.37
N GLU A 137 -15.43 -6.39 -8.95
CA GLU A 137 -15.34 -5.12 -9.65
C GLU A 137 -16.45 -4.20 -9.16
N THR A 138 -16.14 -2.93 -8.95
CA THR A 138 -17.11 -1.89 -8.59
C THR A 138 -17.96 -1.51 -9.81
N GLU A 139 -19.03 -0.74 -9.60
CA GLU A 139 -19.88 -0.28 -10.70
C GLU A 139 -19.13 0.58 -11.73
N ASP A 140 -18.08 1.28 -11.31
CA ASP A 140 -17.19 2.09 -12.15
C ASP A 140 -16.00 1.31 -12.74
N GLY A 141 -15.97 -0.01 -12.57
CA GLY A 141 -15.00 -0.89 -13.23
C GLY A 141 -13.69 -1.09 -12.47
N ARG A 142 -13.59 -0.65 -11.21
CA ARG A 142 -12.35 -0.79 -10.42
C ARG A 142 -12.32 -2.14 -9.71
N PRO A 143 -11.19 -2.87 -9.75
CA PRO A 143 -11.07 -4.12 -9.02
C PRO A 143 -11.03 -3.86 -7.50
N TYR A 144 -11.61 -4.77 -6.73
CA TYR A 144 -11.44 -4.81 -5.28
C TYR A 144 -11.44 -6.26 -4.79
N TYR A 145 -10.84 -6.51 -3.63
CA TYR A 145 -10.76 -7.83 -3.04
C TYR A 145 -11.67 -7.98 -1.83
N ALA A 146 -12.27 -9.15 -1.68
CA ALA A 146 -13.05 -9.51 -0.51
C ALA A 146 -12.64 -10.88 0.03
N VAL A 147 -12.54 -10.96 1.34
CA VAL A 147 -12.16 -12.17 2.07
C VAL A 147 -13.38 -13.07 2.24
N SER A 148 -13.17 -14.36 1.99
CA SER A 148 -14.14 -15.43 2.10
C SER A 148 -13.64 -16.52 3.05
N ASP A 149 -14.51 -17.44 3.45
CA ASP A 149 -14.09 -18.68 4.13
C ASP A 149 -13.32 -18.46 5.45
N PHE A 150 -13.70 -17.46 6.25
CA PHE A 150 -13.14 -17.26 7.59
C PHE A 150 -13.61 -18.35 8.55
N GLY A 151 -12.65 -19.19 8.93
CA GLY A 151 -12.83 -20.51 9.51
C GLY A 151 -13.32 -20.50 10.96
N LEU A 152 -14.63 -20.46 11.14
CA LEU A 152 -15.26 -20.82 12.40
C LEU A 152 -15.28 -22.34 12.65
N ILE A 153 -14.83 -23.14 11.66
CA ILE A 153 -14.77 -24.61 11.69
C ILE A 153 -13.83 -25.15 12.78
N ALA A 154 -12.97 -24.33 13.39
CA ALA A 154 -12.04 -24.75 14.44
C ALA A 154 -12.45 -24.38 15.88
N MET A 155 -13.67 -23.87 16.13
CA MET A 155 -14.11 -23.65 17.52
C MET A 155 -14.58 -24.95 18.18
N ASN A 156 -13.70 -25.45 19.03
CA ASN A 156 -13.86 -26.43 20.10
C ASN A 156 -14.14 -27.90 19.73
N GLU A 157 -13.29 -28.71 20.36
CA GLU A 157 -13.31 -30.16 20.56
C GLU A 157 -12.95 -31.04 19.34
N SER A 158 -11.95 -31.89 19.60
CA SER A 158 -11.52 -33.06 18.80
C SER A 158 -11.07 -32.80 17.36
N ARG A 159 -9.85 -32.27 17.17
CA ARG A 159 -9.14 -32.38 15.88
C ARG A 159 -7.68 -32.81 15.97
N VAL A 160 -7.21 -33.16 17.18
CA VAL A 160 -5.83 -33.65 17.38
C VAL A 160 -5.62 -35.04 16.78
N SER A 161 -6.68 -35.80 16.46
CA SER A 161 -6.53 -37.23 16.13
C SER A 161 -6.83 -37.65 14.68
N GLU A 162 -7.37 -36.82 13.79
CA GLU A 162 -7.84 -37.32 12.47
C GLU A 162 -7.36 -36.57 11.23
N LEU A 163 -6.80 -35.37 11.37
CA LEU A 163 -6.06 -34.73 10.25
C LEU A 163 -4.79 -35.50 9.87
N THR A 164 -4.34 -36.41 10.74
CA THR A 164 -3.16 -37.27 10.55
C THR A 164 -3.45 -38.61 9.87
N THR A 165 -4.72 -39.04 9.72
CA THR A 165 -5.03 -40.43 9.32
C THR A 165 -5.63 -40.60 7.93
N THR A 166 -6.25 -39.57 7.35
CA THR A 166 -6.65 -39.61 5.93
C THR A 166 -5.63 -38.84 5.10
N GLY A 167 -4.90 -39.54 4.23
CA GLY A 167 -3.87 -39.03 3.31
C GLY A 167 -4.33 -37.92 2.35
N MET A 168 -4.66 -36.76 2.90
CA MET A 168 -4.78 -35.45 2.24
C MET A 168 -3.50 -34.61 2.47
N GLY A 169 -2.38 -35.27 2.75
CA GLY A 169 -1.08 -34.66 2.59
C GLY A 169 -0.82 -34.44 1.11
N ARG A 170 -0.91 -33.18 0.63
CA ARG A 170 -0.14 -32.65 -0.52
C ARG A 170 -0.40 -31.19 -0.90
N ASN A 171 -0.82 -30.34 0.03
CA ASN A 171 -0.45 -28.92 -0.02
C ASN A 171 -0.09 -28.52 1.41
N THR A 172 1.20 -28.59 1.73
CA THR A 172 1.77 -28.02 2.95
C THR A 172 1.21 -26.62 3.09
N ASP A 173 0.47 -26.34 4.16
CA ASP A 173 -0.26 -25.07 4.26
C ASP A 173 0.71 -23.93 4.55
N TYR A 174 1.26 -23.34 3.48
CA TYR A 174 2.36 -22.38 3.54
C TYR A 174 2.00 -21.06 4.24
N TYR A 175 0.74 -20.84 4.61
CA TYR A 175 0.23 -19.61 5.22
C TYR A 175 -0.17 -19.78 6.69
N THR A 176 -0.16 -21.01 7.21
CA THR A 176 -0.60 -21.29 8.58
C THR A 176 0.48 -20.96 9.61
N ALA A 177 0.09 -20.26 10.67
CA ALA A 177 0.99 -19.82 11.72
C ALA A 177 1.49 -20.99 12.60
N PRO A 178 2.73 -20.95 13.13
CA PRO A 178 3.32 -22.06 13.89
C PRO A 178 2.47 -22.49 15.10
N GLU A 179 1.89 -21.54 15.82
CA GLU A 179 1.05 -21.80 16.98
C GLU A 179 -0.25 -22.54 16.61
N ILE A 180 -0.77 -22.32 15.41
CA ILE A 180 -2.00 -22.96 14.91
C ILE A 180 -1.76 -24.41 14.51
N THR A 181 -0.57 -24.70 13.95
CA THR A 181 -0.16 -26.09 13.69
C THR A 181 -0.01 -26.90 14.98
N SER A 182 0.31 -26.23 16.08
CA SER A 182 0.48 -26.86 17.40
C SER A 182 -0.86 -27.02 18.12
N ASP A 183 -1.67 -25.96 18.13
CA ASP A 183 -3.01 -25.95 18.71
C ASP A 183 -3.90 -24.92 18.01
N LEU A 184 -4.90 -25.43 17.29
CA LEU A 184 -5.91 -24.62 16.59
C LEU A 184 -6.66 -23.63 17.52
N LYS A 185 -6.69 -23.88 18.83
CA LYS A 185 -7.34 -22.98 19.81
C LYS A 185 -6.57 -21.68 20.04
N GLN A 186 -5.31 -21.59 19.60
CA GLN A 186 -4.47 -20.40 19.73
C GLN A 186 -4.73 -19.35 18.63
N ALA A 187 -5.74 -19.59 17.78
CA ALA A 187 -6.20 -18.64 16.78
C ALA A 187 -6.53 -17.28 17.39
N SER A 188 -5.89 -16.24 16.85
CA SER A 188 -6.01 -14.86 17.29
C SER A 188 -5.73 -13.90 16.14
N ALA A 189 -5.85 -12.60 16.39
CA ALA A 189 -5.39 -11.59 15.43
C ALA A 189 -3.93 -11.81 14.99
N GLN A 190 -3.08 -12.35 15.88
CA GLN A 190 -1.67 -12.61 15.60
C GLN A 190 -1.45 -13.74 14.60
N SER A 191 -2.31 -14.78 14.60
CA SER A 191 -2.22 -15.84 13.59
C SER A 191 -2.63 -15.33 12.21
N ASP A 192 -3.63 -14.45 12.13
CA ASP A 192 -4.04 -13.83 10.87
C ASP A 192 -2.97 -12.87 10.33
N ILE A 193 -2.25 -12.14 11.21
CA ILE A 193 -1.10 -11.30 10.84
C ILE A 193 0.03 -12.13 10.23
N TYR A 194 0.28 -13.33 10.75
CA TYR A 194 1.27 -14.25 10.17
C TYR A 194 0.85 -14.67 8.75
N SER A 195 -0.41 -15.05 8.57
CA SER A 195 -0.95 -15.43 7.26
C SER A 195 -0.95 -14.26 6.27
N LEU A 196 -1.24 -13.04 6.72
CA LEU A 196 -1.13 -11.82 5.92
C LEU A 196 0.33 -11.57 5.50
N GLY A 197 1.30 -11.69 6.42
CA GLY A 197 2.73 -11.61 6.09
C GLY A 197 3.17 -12.66 5.08
N CYS A 198 2.54 -13.84 5.13
CA CYS A 198 2.75 -14.91 4.17
C CYS A 198 2.19 -14.59 2.77
N ILE A 199 1.04 -13.93 2.66
CA ILE A 199 0.51 -13.42 1.40
C ILE A 199 1.39 -12.29 0.86
N LEU A 200 1.78 -11.35 1.72
CA LEU A 200 2.66 -10.23 1.37
C LEU A 200 3.99 -10.72 0.80
N HIS A 201 4.63 -11.73 1.40
CA HIS A 201 5.86 -12.31 0.86
C HIS A 201 5.70 -12.88 -0.56
N GLU A 202 4.51 -13.38 -0.93
CA GLU A 202 4.29 -13.91 -2.27
C GLU A 202 4.28 -12.81 -3.35
N ILE A 203 3.87 -11.60 -2.94
CA ILE A 203 3.79 -10.39 -3.77
C ILE A 203 5.17 -9.71 -3.87
N VAL A 204 5.80 -9.40 -2.72
CA VAL A 204 6.99 -8.53 -2.65
C VAL A 204 8.27 -9.22 -2.16
N GLY A 205 8.20 -10.50 -1.80
CA GLY A 205 9.35 -11.25 -1.31
C GLY A 205 10.28 -11.72 -2.44
N ASN A 206 11.58 -11.75 -2.15
CA ASN A 206 12.64 -12.10 -3.11
C ASN A 206 13.25 -13.49 -2.84
N GLY A 207 12.82 -14.18 -1.78
CA GLY A 207 13.37 -15.46 -1.33
C GLY A 207 12.38 -16.63 -1.34
N THR A 208 12.89 -17.79 -0.90
CA THR A 208 12.07 -18.99 -0.66
C THR A 208 11.61 -19.00 0.78
N ARG A 209 10.30 -19.20 1.01
CA ARG A 209 9.75 -19.34 2.36
C ARG A 209 9.82 -20.79 2.84
N VAL A 210 10.20 -20.97 4.11
CA VAL A 210 10.00 -22.23 4.83
C VAL A 210 8.63 -22.20 5.53
N PRO A 211 7.77 -23.22 5.35
CA PRO A 211 6.48 -23.30 6.04
C PRO A 211 6.64 -23.21 7.56
N CYS A 212 5.70 -22.54 8.22
CA CYS A 212 5.63 -22.45 9.68
C CYS A 212 6.91 -21.90 10.32
N ALA A 213 7.62 -21.00 9.63
CA ALA A 213 8.83 -20.36 10.10
C ALA A 213 8.77 -18.83 9.94
N GLU A 214 9.63 -18.13 10.67
CA GLU A 214 9.88 -16.70 10.46
C GLU A 214 10.52 -16.48 9.09
N ILE A 215 9.96 -15.54 8.33
CA ILE A 215 10.47 -15.18 7.00
C ILE A 215 11.73 -14.34 7.17
N LYS A 216 12.80 -14.80 6.52
CA LYS A 216 14.06 -14.08 6.37
C LYS A 216 14.20 -13.70 4.91
N ASP A 217 14.00 -12.43 4.63
CA ASP A 217 14.13 -11.85 3.30
C ASP A 217 15.19 -10.73 3.36
N ASN A 218 15.71 -10.31 2.20
CA ASN A 218 16.73 -9.27 2.06
C ASN A 218 16.25 -8.07 1.22
N GLY A 219 15.00 -8.07 0.75
CA GLY A 219 14.39 -6.97 0.02
C GLY A 219 13.85 -5.87 0.93
N ASP A 220 13.27 -4.85 0.30
CA ASP A 220 12.87 -3.61 0.98
C ASP A 220 11.81 -3.84 2.08
N PHE A 221 10.99 -4.88 1.92
CA PHE A 221 9.95 -5.26 2.88
C PHE A 221 10.42 -6.27 3.94
N ALA A 222 11.70 -6.65 3.97
CA ALA A 222 12.22 -7.69 4.85
C ALA A 222 11.88 -7.48 6.33
N ALA A 223 11.94 -6.24 6.82
CA ALA A 223 11.62 -5.90 8.20
C ALA A 223 10.13 -6.13 8.51
N ILE A 224 9.22 -5.76 7.60
CA ILE A 224 7.78 -5.97 7.75
C ILE A 224 7.47 -7.46 7.68
N LEU A 225 7.98 -8.16 6.66
CA LEU A 225 7.78 -9.60 6.49
C LEU A 225 8.22 -10.38 7.74
N ARG A 226 9.39 -10.03 8.28
CA ARG A 226 9.89 -10.61 9.53
C ARG A 226 8.97 -10.28 10.71
N ASN A 227 8.54 -9.02 10.85
CA ASN A 227 7.68 -8.60 11.95
C ASN A 227 6.25 -9.17 11.83
N CYS A 228 5.75 -9.52 10.64
CA CYS A 228 4.50 -10.25 10.51
C CYS A 228 4.65 -11.73 10.89
N THR A 229 5.82 -12.33 10.65
CA THR A 229 6.00 -13.79 10.70
C THR A 229 6.86 -14.31 11.85
N ARG A 230 7.19 -13.47 12.84
CA ARG A 230 7.95 -13.91 14.01
C ARG A 230 7.35 -15.15 14.66
N THR A 231 8.22 -16.08 15.09
CA THR A 231 7.78 -17.32 15.76
C THR A 231 7.01 -17.02 17.05
N ASP A 232 7.44 -16.01 17.81
CA ASP A 232 6.73 -15.51 18.99
C ASP A 232 5.62 -14.53 18.55
N PRO A 233 4.33 -14.88 18.73
CA PRO A 233 3.20 -14.04 18.34
C PRO A 233 3.20 -12.66 19.02
N SER A 234 3.75 -12.54 20.24
CA SER A 234 3.76 -11.27 20.99
C SER A 234 4.70 -10.22 20.39
N ARG A 235 5.66 -10.64 19.55
CA ARG A 235 6.63 -9.76 18.89
C ARG A 235 6.22 -9.36 17.48
N ARG A 236 5.07 -9.85 17.01
CA ARG A 236 4.52 -9.45 15.71
C ARG A 236 3.88 -8.06 15.80
N PHE A 237 3.40 -7.54 14.67
CA PHE A 237 2.64 -6.29 14.68
C PHE A 237 1.43 -6.37 15.63
N ARG A 238 1.12 -5.25 16.30
CA ARG A 238 0.01 -5.20 17.27
C ARG A 238 -1.37 -5.46 16.65
N SER A 239 -1.53 -5.12 15.36
CA SER A 239 -2.80 -5.21 14.62
C SER A 239 -2.52 -5.31 13.12
N VAL A 240 -3.51 -5.79 12.35
CA VAL A 240 -3.46 -5.78 10.88
C VAL A 240 -3.37 -4.35 10.33
N ARG A 241 -4.00 -3.37 10.98
CA ARG A 241 -3.87 -1.96 10.62
C ARG A 241 -2.43 -1.47 10.71
N SER A 242 -1.70 -1.86 11.75
CA SER A 242 -0.28 -1.49 11.90
C SER A 242 0.64 -2.13 10.85
N VAL A 243 0.22 -3.25 10.24
CA VAL A 243 0.91 -3.81 9.07
C VAL A 243 0.70 -2.90 7.87
N LEU A 244 -0.55 -2.48 7.61
CA LEU A 244 -0.85 -1.53 6.54
C LEU A 244 -0.17 -0.19 6.76
N ASP A 245 -0.18 0.36 7.97
CA ASP A 245 0.51 1.61 8.27
C ASP A 245 2.03 1.49 8.02
N ALA A 246 2.64 0.34 8.33
CA ALA A 246 4.04 0.08 8.01
C ALA A 246 4.28 -0.11 6.51
N LEU A 247 3.37 -0.77 5.80
CA LEU A 247 3.44 -0.95 4.35
C LEU A 247 3.27 0.37 3.61
N THR A 248 2.31 1.19 4.01
CA THR A 248 2.12 2.55 3.49
C THR A 248 3.29 3.44 3.88
N ALA A 249 3.93 3.23 5.03
CA ALA A 249 5.17 3.92 5.35
C ALA A 249 6.33 3.50 4.43
N ILE A 250 6.44 2.21 4.08
CA ILE A 250 7.46 1.71 3.15
C ILE A 250 7.11 2.01 1.68
N GLU A 251 5.84 2.03 1.27
CA GLU A 251 5.40 2.42 -0.08
C GLU A 251 5.33 3.93 -0.25
N ALA A 252 5.25 4.68 0.84
CA ALA A 252 5.72 6.04 0.82
C ALA A 252 7.23 5.98 0.49
N ASP A 253 8.07 5.30 1.27
CA ASP A 253 9.52 5.22 1.05
C ASP A 253 10.00 4.55 -0.28
N LEU A 254 9.13 3.80 -0.98
CA LEU A 254 9.42 3.08 -2.22
C LEU A 254 8.56 3.62 -3.38
N PRO A 255 9.15 4.02 -4.52
CA PRO A 255 8.35 4.42 -5.67
C PRO A 255 7.53 3.22 -6.22
N PRO A 256 6.31 3.45 -6.75
CA PRO A 256 5.49 2.40 -7.34
C PRO A 256 6.22 1.71 -8.49
N ILE A 257 6.22 0.38 -8.48
CA ILE A 257 6.70 -0.45 -9.60
C ILE A 257 5.62 -0.47 -10.68
N ILE A 258 5.63 0.57 -11.52
CA ILE A 258 5.29 0.44 -12.94
C ILE A 258 6.63 0.40 -13.65
N GLY A 259 6.86 -0.63 -14.47
CA GLY A 259 8.17 -0.96 -15.03
C GLY A 259 8.97 0.25 -15.55
N VAL A 260 10.04 0.61 -14.84
CA VAL A 260 11.05 1.58 -15.32
C VAL A 260 12.38 0.85 -15.51
N LYS A 261 12.37 -0.20 -16.34
CA LYS A 261 13.53 -0.51 -17.19
C LYS A 261 13.44 0.21 -18.54
N SER A 262 12.45 1.09 -18.72
CA SER A 262 12.16 1.75 -20.00
C SER A 262 12.42 3.25 -20.04
N THR A 263 12.81 3.92 -18.94
CA THR A 263 13.38 5.27 -19.09
C THR A 263 14.76 5.11 -19.70
N GLN A 264 15.00 5.76 -20.83
CA GLN A 264 16.30 5.79 -21.51
C GLN A 264 17.48 6.12 -20.56
N PHE A 265 17.20 6.81 -19.45
CA PHE A 265 18.19 7.31 -18.49
C PHE A 265 18.31 6.48 -17.20
N GLY A 266 17.52 5.41 -17.02
CA GLY A 266 17.45 4.65 -15.75
C GLY A 266 18.80 4.06 -15.34
N ASP A 267 19.40 3.28 -16.24
CA ASP A 267 20.73 2.68 -16.03
C ASP A 267 21.82 3.75 -15.81
N GLN A 268 21.71 4.90 -16.47
CA GLN A 268 22.69 5.98 -16.36
C GLN A 268 22.60 6.68 -15.01
N LEU A 269 21.38 6.95 -14.53
CA LEU A 269 21.15 7.54 -13.22
C LEU A 269 21.57 6.60 -12.10
N GLU A 270 21.45 5.28 -12.26
CA GLU A 270 21.81 4.29 -11.23
C GLU A 270 23.29 3.89 -11.24
N SER A 271 23.99 4.06 -12.36
CA SER A 271 25.39 3.59 -12.51
C SER A 271 26.40 4.25 -11.57
N GLY A 272 26.06 5.39 -10.95
CA GLY A 272 26.99 6.16 -10.11
C GLY A 272 28.01 6.97 -10.91
N GLU A 273 28.09 6.78 -12.22
CA GLU A 273 28.99 7.55 -13.11
C GLU A 273 28.43 8.96 -13.37
N PRO A 274 29.29 9.99 -13.51
CA PRO A 274 28.85 11.33 -13.88
C PRO A 274 28.20 11.35 -15.26
N LEU A 275 27.06 12.02 -15.37
CA LEU A 275 26.38 12.24 -16.65
C LEU A 275 27.11 13.30 -17.48
N GLU A 276 27.27 13.02 -18.77
CA GLU A 276 27.81 13.96 -19.75
C GLU A 276 26.76 14.99 -20.17
N LEU A 277 27.19 16.21 -20.54
CA LEU A 277 26.27 17.31 -20.88
C LEU A 277 25.23 16.97 -21.96
N PRO A 278 25.54 16.22 -23.05
CA PRO A 278 24.52 15.80 -24.00
C PRO A 278 23.44 14.90 -23.39
N ALA A 279 23.81 14.02 -22.45
CA ALA A 279 22.87 13.15 -21.75
C ALA A 279 21.98 13.97 -20.80
N TRP A 280 22.57 14.96 -20.10
CA TRP A 280 21.80 15.90 -19.30
C TRP A 280 20.76 16.67 -20.12
N ARG A 281 21.14 17.17 -21.30
CA ARG A 281 20.22 17.89 -22.19
C ARG A 281 19.04 17.00 -22.62
N ALA A 282 19.32 15.78 -23.05
CA ALA A 282 18.27 14.84 -23.46
C ALA A 282 17.34 14.46 -22.30
N LEU A 283 17.89 14.28 -21.09
CA LEU A 283 17.10 14.03 -19.88
C LEU A 283 16.20 15.22 -19.56
N ILE A 284 16.74 16.43 -19.59
CA ILE A 284 16.01 17.67 -19.33
C ILE A 284 14.89 17.87 -20.34
N GLU A 285 15.17 17.72 -21.63
CA GLU A 285 14.16 17.78 -22.70
C GLU A 285 13.04 16.76 -22.46
N THR A 286 13.39 15.54 -22.03
CA THR A 286 12.38 14.51 -21.71
C THR A 286 11.49 14.92 -20.54
N VAL A 287 12.04 15.42 -19.43
CA VAL A 287 11.22 15.82 -18.28
C VAL A 287 10.43 17.11 -18.52
N GLU A 288 10.90 17.97 -19.42
CA GLU A 288 10.17 19.17 -19.87
C GLU A 288 9.00 18.82 -20.81
N ASP A 289 9.19 17.88 -21.74
CA ASP A 289 8.15 17.45 -22.68
C ASP A 289 7.08 16.58 -22.00
N ASP A 290 7.49 15.74 -21.05
CA ASP A 290 6.64 14.80 -20.30
C ASP A 290 6.22 15.34 -18.91
N GLN A 291 6.08 16.66 -18.74
CA GLN A 291 5.70 17.25 -17.44
C GLN A 291 4.44 16.60 -16.84
N ASP A 292 4.45 16.41 -15.52
CA ASP A 292 3.38 15.79 -14.75
C ASP A 292 3.04 14.32 -15.14
N THR A 293 3.92 13.64 -15.89
CA THR A 293 3.76 12.21 -16.20
C THR A 293 4.52 11.30 -15.21
N PRO A 294 4.12 10.02 -15.08
CA PRO A 294 4.88 9.04 -14.28
C PRO A 294 6.34 8.88 -14.70
N ASN A 295 6.62 9.06 -16.01
CA ASN A 295 7.96 8.95 -16.58
C ASN A 295 8.87 10.09 -16.09
N ALA A 296 8.40 11.34 -16.16
CA ALA A 296 9.15 12.48 -15.65
C ALA A 296 9.33 12.41 -14.13
N HIS A 297 8.29 12.03 -13.39
CA HIS A 297 8.37 11.85 -11.94
C HIS A 297 9.40 10.77 -11.57
N ALA A 298 9.43 9.66 -12.31
CA ALA A 298 10.39 8.58 -12.13
C ALA A 298 11.84 9.08 -12.33
N ILE A 299 12.09 9.93 -13.33
CA ILE A 299 13.41 10.52 -13.57
C ILE A 299 13.79 11.48 -12.45
N LEU A 300 12.93 12.46 -12.16
CA LEU A 300 13.20 13.50 -11.16
C LEU A 300 13.43 12.88 -9.77
N SER A 301 12.65 11.86 -9.42
CA SER A 301 12.77 11.16 -8.14
C SER A 301 14.10 10.43 -7.91
N ARG A 302 14.84 10.10 -8.98
CA ARG A 302 16.11 9.36 -8.95
C ARG A 302 17.35 10.27 -8.97
N LEU A 303 17.17 11.57 -9.20
CA LEU A 303 18.29 12.51 -9.22
C LEU A 303 18.95 12.55 -7.84
N ARG A 304 20.27 12.39 -7.83
CA ARG A 304 21.05 12.46 -6.59
C ARG A 304 21.73 13.81 -6.42
N LEU A 305 21.99 14.17 -5.17
CA LEU A 305 22.63 15.42 -4.81
C LEU A 305 24.00 15.63 -5.49
N ASP A 306 24.83 14.57 -5.56
CA ASP A 306 26.14 14.60 -6.22
C ASP A 306 26.02 14.93 -7.72
N GLN A 307 25.02 14.36 -8.39
CA GLN A 307 24.76 14.60 -9.82
C GLN A 307 24.31 16.04 -10.07
N ILE A 308 23.47 16.60 -9.20
CA ILE A 308 23.01 17.99 -9.33
C ILE A 308 24.14 18.98 -9.08
N ILE A 309 25.00 18.71 -8.09
CA ILE A 309 26.20 19.51 -7.83
C ILE A 309 27.12 19.50 -9.07
N ASP A 310 27.35 18.33 -9.65
CA ASP A 310 28.14 18.17 -10.88
C ASP A 310 27.53 18.95 -12.05
N LEU A 311 26.22 18.81 -12.30
CA LEU A 311 25.50 19.56 -13.35
C LEU A 311 25.66 21.07 -13.19
N CYS A 312 25.46 21.60 -11.98
CA CYS A 312 25.58 23.03 -11.69
C CYS A 312 26.99 23.56 -11.98
N SER A 313 28.02 22.72 -11.82
CA SER A 313 29.41 23.07 -12.14
C SER A 313 29.69 23.06 -13.65
N LYS A 314 28.95 22.26 -14.42
CA LYS A 314 29.16 22.05 -15.86
C LYS A 314 28.35 23.00 -16.75
N SER A 315 27.10 23.30 -16.38
CA SER A 315 26.22 24.15 -17.20
C SER A 315 25.14 24.85 -16.35
N ALA A 316 25.28 26.16 -16.19
CA ALA A 316 24.28 27.00 -15.53
C ALA A 316 22.92 26.95 -16.25
N GLU A 317 22.92 26.91 -17.59
CA GLU A 317 21.70 26.82 -18.41
C GLU A 317 20.93 25.52 -18.14
N CYS A 318 21.62 24.37 -18.16
CA CYS A 318 20.97 23.08 -17.90
C CYS A 318 20.51 22.96 -16.44
N ALA A 319 21.31 23.49 -15.50
CA ALA A 319 20.93 23.52 -14.09
C ALA A 319 19.69 24.37 -13.85
N ASP A 320 19.55 25.51 -14.51
CA ASP A 320 18.38 26.38 -14.39
C ASP A 320 17.11 25.71 -14.92
N ARG A 321 17.19 25.13 -16.13
CA ARG A 321 16.08 24.37 -16.73
C ARG A 321 15.62 23.20 -15.85
N LEU A 322 16.56 22.37 -15.41
CA LEU A 322 16.24 21.23 -14.54
C LEU A 322 15.70 21.70 -13.18
N GLY A 323 16.31 22.73 -12.59
CA GLY A 323 15.92 23.27 -11.31
C GLY A 323 14.49 23.79 -11.31
N LEU A 324 14.06 24.44 -12.39
CA LEU A 324 12.69 24.93 -12.55
C LEU A 324 11.68 23.76 -12.54
N VAL A 325 11.90 22.76 -13.40
CA VAL A 325 11.01 21.57 -13.47
C VAL A 325 11.01 20.79 -12.15
N TYR A 326 12.19 20.63 -11.52
CA TYR A 326 12.33 19.93 -10.25
C TYR A 326 11.60 20.65 -9.12
N ALA A 327 11.70 21.98 -9.06
CA ALA A 327 10.99 22.78 -8.06
C ALA A 327 9.47 22.69 -8.22
N GLN A 328 8.96 22.78 -9.46
CA GLN A 328 7.53 22.64 -9.74
C GLN A 328 7.00 21.25 -9.39
N TRP A 329 7.75 20.21 -9.75
CA TRP A 329 7.44 18.84 -9.35
C TRP A 329 7.42 18.67 -7.82
N ALA A 330 8.42 19.23 -7.13
CA ALA A 330 8.51 19.19 -5.67
C ALA A 330 7.39 19.98 -4.98
N TYR A 331 6.88 21.05 -5.59
CA TYR A 331 5.76 21.82 -5.06
C TYR A 331 4.41 21.10 -5.22
N ARG A 332 4.20 20.39 -6.34
CA ARG A 332 2.91 19.77 -6.67
C ARG A 332 2.75 18.33 -6.19
N SER A 333 3.85 17.66 -5.87
CA SER A 333 3.85 16.24 -5.51
C SER A 333 3.82 16.07 -3.99
N ASN A 334 3.18 14.99 -3.55
CA ASN A 334 3.31 14.53 -2.17
C ASN A 334 4.49 13.59 -2.04
N PHE A 335 5.22 13.74 -0.94
CA PHE A 335 6.42 12.96 -0.69
C PHE A 335 6.34 12.17 0.60
N PRO A 336 7.05 11.05 0.66
CA PRO A 336 7.31 10.36 1.91
C PRO A 336 8.12 11.24 2.86
N PHE A 337 7.90 11.06 4.17
CA PHE A 337 8.50 11.90 5.20
C PHE A 337 10.04 11.95 5.10
N GLU A 338 10.66 10.82 4.81
CA GLU A 338 12.11 10.62 4.75
C GLU A 338 12.77 11.12 3.45
N ARG A 339 12.00 11.29 2.37
CA ARG A 339 12.51 11.87 1.12
C ARG A 339 12.57 13.39 1.14
N CYS A 340 11.82 14.03 2.04
CA CYS A 340 11.74 15.48 2.15
C CYS A 340 13.12 16.14 2.32
N ASP A 341 14.02 15.54 3.11
CA ASP A 341 15.37 16.08 3.33
C ASP A 341 16.23 16.03 2.08
N GLY A 342 16.18 14.93 1.33
CA GLY A 342 16.93 14.76 0.08
C GLY A 342 16.48 15.76 -0.98
N ILE A 343 15.16 15.93 -1.13
CA ILE A 343 14.57 16.90 -2.05
C ILE A 343 14.96 18.32 -1.64
N ALA A 344 14.84 18.67 -0.36
CA ALA A 344 15.23 19.99 0.14
C ALA A 344 16.72 20.27 -0.06
N ASN A 345 17.59 19.27 0.09
CA ASN A 345 19.03 19.42 -0.18
C ASN A 345 19.30 19.71 -1.66
N ILE A 346 18.59 19.06 -2.59
CA ILE A 346 18.69 19.34 -4.02
C ILE A 346 18.17 20.75 -4.34
N LEU A 347 17.00 21.12 -3.82
CA LEU A 347 16.43 22.46 -3.97
C LEU A 347 17.41 23.54 -3.46
N GLU A 348 18.11 23.28 -2.35
CA GLU A 348 19.11 24.21 -1.83
C GLU A 348 20.29 24.42 -2.79
N VAL A 349 20.70 23.38 -3.54
CA VAL A 349 21.75 23.53 -4.56
C VAL A 349 21.26 24.44 -5.69
N PHE A 350 20.02 24.25 -6.17
CA PHE A 350 19.43 25.13 -7.18
C PHE A 350 19.27 26.57 -6.66
N ILE A 351 18.85 26.76 -5.40
CA ILE A 351 18.75 28.09 -4.78
C ILE A 351 20.09 28.84 -4.82
N LYS A 352 21.21 28.13 -4.69
CA LYS A 352 22.55 28.72 -4.74
C LYS A 352 23.02 29.02 -6.16
N ALA A 353 22.72 28.13 -7.13
CA ALA A 353 23.34 28.14 -8.45
C ALA A 353 22.51 28.77 -9.59
N CYS A 354 21.18 28.86 -9.46
CA CYS A 354 20.27 29.13 -10.56
C CYS A 354 19.77 30.59 -10.65
N SER A 355 18.88 30.89 -11.59
CA SER A 355 18.26 32.20 -11.81
C SER A 355 17.21 32.53 -10.73
N PHE A 356 16.81 33.80 -10.62
CA PHE A 356 15.85 34.23 -9.60
C PHE A 356 14.49 33.52 -9.69
N ASP A 357 14.05 33.14 -10.88
CA ASP A 357 12.79 32.40 -11.07
C ASP A 357 12.88 31.00 -10.46
N THR A 358 13.92 30.24 -10.82
CA THR A 358 14.20 28.92 -10.26
C THR A 358 14.38 28.97 -8.74
N LYS A 359 15.09 29.98 -8.22
CA LYS A 359 15.27 30.17 -6.77
C LYS A 359 13.93 30.41 -6.06
N SER A 360 13.05 31.21 -6.64
CA SER A 360 11.73 31.51 -6.08
C SER A 360 10.86 30.26 -6.02
N ASP A 361 10.77 29.50 -7.12
CA ASP A 361 10.00 28.26 -7.17
C ASP A 361 10.55 27.21 -6.19
N ALA A 362 11.88 27.10 -6.08
CA ALA A 362 12.50 26.18 -5.14
C ALA A 362 12.23 26.55 -3.67
N LEU A 363 12.14 27.84 -3.35
CA LEU A 363 11.76 28.30 -2.00
C LEU A 363 10.29 28.04 -1.71
N MET A 364 9.39 28.23 -2.67
CA MET A 364 7.98 27.86 -2.53
C MET A 364 7.81 26.36 -2.31
N ALA A 365 8.50 25.54 -3.11
CA ALA A 365 8.53 24.09 -2.93
C ALA A 365 9.05 23.69 -1.54
N MET A 366 10.11 24.34 -1.04
CA MET A 366 10.68 24.06 0.27
C MET A 366 9.73 24.45 1.42
N LEU A 367 9.00 25.57 1.30
CA LEU A 367 7.98 25.98 2.26
C LEU A 367 6.84 24.95 2.33
N GLU A 368 6.32 24.53 1.18
CA GLU A 368 5.23 23.57 1.10
C GLU A 368 5.67 22.20 1.62
N LEU A 369 6.82 21.70 1.16
CA LEU A 369 7.40 20.42 1.58
C LEU A 369 7.64 20.36 3.09
N GLY A 370 8.16 21.44 3.68
CA GLY A 370 8.41 21.52 5.11
C GLY A 370 7.13 21.48 5.94
N THR A 371 6.17 22.34 5.58
CA THR A 371 4.98 22.59 6.40
C THR A 371 3.88 21.54 6.24
N SER A 372 3.76 20.90 5.08
CA SER A 372 2.81 19.80 4.86
C SER A 372 3.19 18.50 5.59
N HIS A 373 4.49 18.30 5.88
CA HIS A 373 5.02 17.06 6.47
C HIS A 373 5.59 17.25 7.90
N ASN A 374 5.42 18.43 8.52
CA ASN A 374 6.02 18.80 9.81
C ASN A 374 7.55 18.56 9.83
N ARG A 375 8.25 18.88 8.74
CA ARG A 375 9.66 18.55 8.57
C ARG A 375 10.55 19.71 9.00
N TRP A 376 10.83 19.80 10.30
CA TRP A 376 11.61 20.88 10.92
C TRP A 376 12.95 21.19 10.24
N TYR A 377 13.60 20.16 9.69
CA TYR A 377 14.85 20.34 8.94
C TYR A 377 14.66 21.20 7.68
N VAL A 378 13.61 20.91 6.92
CA VAL A 378 13.26 21.60 5.67
C VAL A 378 12.72 23.00 5.97
N GLU A 379 11.87 23.12 7.00
CA GLU A 379 11.35 24.41 7.46
C GLU A 379 12.48 25.36 7.90
N ARG A 380 13.48 24.86 8.63
CA ARG A 380 14.66 25.64 9.02
C ARG A 380 15.48 26.07 7.81
N LYS A 381 15.73 25.18 6.85
CA LYS A 381 16.42 25.55 5.61
C LYS A 381 15.69 26.67 4.87
N PHE A 382 14.38 26.55 4.70
CA PHE A 382 13.59 27.59 4.07
C PHE A 382 13.72 28.93 4.81
N PHE A 383 13.57 28.91 6.14
CA PHE A 383 13.66 30.10 6.96
C PHE A 383 15.04 30.76 6.88
N ASP A 384 16.11 29.96 6.94
CA ASP A 384 17.49 30.44 6.85
C ASP A 384 17.78 31.09 5.49
N GLN A 385 17.23 30.55 4.39
CA GLN A 385 17.36 31.14 3.06
C GLN A 385 16.59 32.46 2.91
N CYS A 386 15.50 32.63 3.67
CA CYS A 386 14.63 33.82 3.61
C CYS A 386 14.94 34.90 4.66
N GLY A 387 16.10 34.79 5.33
CA GLY A 387 16.52 35.72 6.37
C GLY A 387 16.87 37.13 5.88
N PRO A 388 17.33 38.03 6.78
CA PRO A 388 17.59 39.43 6.45
C PRO A 388 18.72 39.65 5.43
N SER A 389 19.57 38.65 5.23
CA SER A 389 20.67 38.67 4.24
C SER A 389 20.27 38.15 2.86
N MET A 390 19.00 37.75 2.66
CA MET A 390 18.48 37.36 1.35
C MET A 390 18.66 38.52 0.35
N ASP A 391 18.97 38.19 -0.90
CA ASP A 391 19.06 39.18 -1.97
C ASP A 391 17.71 39.90 -2.18
N GLU A 392 17.75 41.22 -2.36
CA GLU A 392 16.53 42.03 -2.44
C GLU A 392 15.68 41.71 -3.68
N GLN A 393 16.29 41.39 -4.83
CA GLN A 393 15.56 41.03 -6.04
C GLN A 393 14.88 39.68 -5.89
N LEU A 394 15.56 38.70 -5.28
CA LEU A 394 14.95 37.42 -4.91
C LEU A 394 13.79 37.60 -3.93
N ALA A 395 13.96 38.43 -2.90
CA ALA A 395 12.90 38.71 -1.93
C ALA A 395 11.67 39.35 -2.58
N ARG A 396 11.86 40.24 -3.55
CA ARG A 396 10.76 40.83 -4.34
C ARG A 396 10.08 39.79 -5.23
N ARG A 397 10.84 38.89 -5.86
CA ARG A 397 10.30 37.80 -6.68
C ARG A 397 9.46 36.82 -5.85
N LEU A 398 9.96 36.40 -4.69
CA LEU A 398 9.25 35.50 -3.77
C LEU A 398 8.02 36.18 -3.14
N ALA A 399 8.09 37.50 -2.88
CA ALA A 399 6.93 38.27 -2.44
C ALA A 399 5.76 38.24 -3.45
N VAL A 400 6.05 38.18 -4.75
CA VAL A 400 5.01 38.01 -5.78
C VAL A 400 4.34 36.64 -5.63
N GLU A 401 5.11 35.57 -5.39
CA GLU A 401 4.56 34.23 -5.15
C GLU A 401 3.71 34.16 -3.88
N PHE A 402 4.16 34.78 -2.79
CA PHE A 402 3.38 34.84 -1.54
C PHE A 402 2.04 35.55 -1.74
N ARG A 403 2.01 36.62 -2.53
CA ARG A 403 0.76 37.32 -2.88
C ARG A 403 -0.14 36.47 -3.76
N ALA A 404 0.45 35.73 -4.70
CA ALA A 404 -0.29 34.86 -5.61
C ALA A 404 -0.94 33.67 -4.87
N ALA A 405 -0.21 33.03 -3.95
CA ALA A 405 -0.69 31.90 -3.15
C ALA A 405 -1.61 32.31 -1.98
N GLY A 406 -1.51 33.54 -1.49
CA GLY A 406 -2.46 34.14 -0.55
C GLY A 406 -2.61 33.35 0.75
N ASP A 407 -3.83 32.89 1.04
CA ASP A 407 -4.20 32.18 2.27
C ASP A 407 -3.36 30.92 2.52
N GLU A 408 -2.90 30.26 1.45
CA GLU A 408 -2.04 29.09 1.55
C GLU A 408 -0.70 29.45 2.18
N THR A 409 -0.01 30.46 1.66
CA THR A 409 1.21 30.99 2.27
C THR A 409 0.98 31.41 3.72
N CYS A 410 -0.15 32.07 4.02
CA CYS A 410 -0.45 32.48 5.39
C CYS A 410 -0.66 31.31 6.36
N ARG A 411 -1.16 30.16 5.89
CA ARG A 411 -1.24 28.93 6.67
C ARG A 411 0.15 28.32 6.87
N SER A 412 0.93 28.18 5.80
CA SER A 412 2.28 27.58 5.85
C SER A 412 3.23 28.40 6.73
N ILE A 413 3.19 29.74 6.65
CA ILE A 413 4.01 30.60 7.52
C ILE A 413 3.59 30.49 8.99
N ARG A 414 2.29 30.50 9.30
CA ARG A 414 1.83 30.29 10.69
C ARG A 414 2.22 28.93 11.23
N HIS A 415 2.14 27.90 10.39
CA HIS A 415 2.59 26.56 10.73
C HIS A 415 4.09 26.58 11.07
N LEU A 416 4.91 27.14 10.18
CA LEU A 416 6.36 27.25 10.35
C LEU A 416 6.75 28.02 11.63
N GLU A 417 6.09 29.14 11.92
CA GLU A 417 6.32 29.93 13.15
C GLU A 417 6.11 29.07 14.41
N GLY A 418 5.03 28.29 14.45
CA GLY A 418 4.72 27.39 15.57
C GLY A 418 5.65 26.17 15.62
N SER A 419 5.93 25.57 14.47
CA SER A 419 6.66 24.30 14.33
C SER A 419 8.14 24.42 14.74
N ILE A 420 8.83 25.47 14.27
CA ILE A 420 10.26 25.69 14.57
C ILE A 420 10.52 26.84 15.55
N SER A 421 9.46 27.41 16.15
CA SER A 421 9.54 28.49 17.15
C SER A 421 10.28 29.73 16.65
N VAL A 422 9.93 30.17 15.43
CA VAL A 422 10.47 31.39 14.80
C VAL A 422 9.39 32.46 14.65
N SER A 423 9.79 33.68 14.30
CA SER A 423 8.87 34.80 14.07
C SER A 423 9.06 35.41 12.69
N ARG A 424 7.98 35.93 12.11
CA ARG A 424 7.99 36.76 10.89
C ARG A 424 9.07 37.84 10.88
N SER A 425 9.44 38.39 12.05
CA SER A 425 10.51 39.41 12.14
C SER A 425 11.89 38.91 11.69
N GLY A 426 12.08 37.59 11.57
CA GLY A 426 13.32 37.00 11.07
C GLY A 426 13.42 36.93 9.54
N PHE A 427 12.35 37.18 8.79
CA PHE A 427 12.41 37.21 7.32
C PHE A 427 13.05 38.50 6.78
N HIS A 428 13.42 38.51 5.50
CA HIS A 428 13.81 39.73 4.80
C HIS A 428 12.72 40.83 4.88
N PRO A 429 13.04 42.13 5.05
CA PRO A 429 12.05 43.21 5.22
C PRO A 429 10.93 43.26 4.17
N VAL A 430 11.26 42.94 2.90
CA VAL A 430 10.28 42.87 1.80
C VAL A 430 9.24 41.78 2.04
N LEU A 431 9.66 40.61 2.52
CA LEU A 431 8.77 39.49 2.84
C LEU A 431 7.95 39.81 4.09
N GLN A 432 8.55 40.45 5.11
CA GLN A 432 7.83 40.90 6.30
C GLN A 432 6.68 41.85 5.95
N GLN A 433 6.93 42.80 5.04
CA GLN A 433 5.88 43.72 4.60
C GLN A 433 4.80 42.96 3.82
N THR A 434 5.21 42.05 2.94
CA THR A 434 4.26 41.26 2.14
C THR A 434 3.38 40.35 3.00
N LEU A 435 3.94 39.67 4.01
CA LEU A 435 3.18 38.83 4.92
C LEU A 435 2.22 39.64 5.80
N ARG A 436 2.56 40.89 6.14
CA ARG A 436 1.63 41.82 6.79
C ARG A 436 0.51 42.22 5.84
N ASP A 437 0.82 42.58 4.61
CA ASP A 437 -0.19 42.99 3.62
C ASP A 437 -1.14 41.85 3.24
N THR A 438 -0.67 40.60 3.24
CA THR A 438 -1.42 39.44 2.74
C THR A 438 -2.13 38.66 3.86
N CYS A 439 -1.55 38.57 5.07
CA CYS A 439 -2.02 37.67 6.12
C CYS A 439 -2.65 38.35 7.34
N GLU A 440 -2.63 39.69 7.40
CA GLU A 440 -3.22 40.52 8.46
C GLU A 440 -4.19 41.52 7.83
#